data_AF-C5KSB2-F1
#
_entry.id   AF-C5KSB2-F1
#
_cell.length_a   1.000
_cell.length_b   1.000
_cell.length_c   1.000
_cell.angle_alpha   90.00
_cell.angle_beta   90.00
_cell.angle_gamma   90.00
#
_symmetry.space_group_name_H-M   'P 1'
#
loop_
_entity.id
_entity.type
_entity.pdbx_description
1 polymer ?
#
loop_
_entity_poly.entity_id
_entity_poly.type
_entity_poly.pdbx_seq_one_letter_code
_entity_poly.pdbx_strand_id
1 'polypeptide(L)'
;MATRNTVVKVFDAPANLVQKSGAQVLQFAAFDVDRTGRAYISEINECFRSHNVEPKRFYVDSFANGIVTYTCFFDPTFQGEALEKLAQTLRYVSHFKHNPRKSGLVWELVLNNKITPEHAIFLITAAKFIFSFFPKETEEYLALADYFESDPSKKSELDTLFRDTMANAITYERIYDALTSNYELTLPMFDDFKKVATGLCKPFYNEELAAKVDDQVGSRFDAKILKTLLKLSAHLQMTNFFKAGTASAIAMRFDGEVLADRPRTLFSRIPYAVYLVVGRSFYGFHIRFTEIARGGIRLILSRNRQVYKKNCATLLEENYNLA
;
A
#
# COMPACT_ATOMS: atom_id res chain seq x y z
N MET A 1 -7.36 -6.61 -26.01
CA MET A 1 -7.48 -5.89 -24.73
C MET A 1 -6.11 -5.31 -24.40
N ALA A 2 -5.82 -4.08 -24.84
CA ALA A 2 -4.54 -3.45 -24.53
C ALA A 2 -4.50 -3.15 -23.04
N THR A 3 -3.49 -3.68 -22.35
CA THR A 3 -3.29 -3.47 -20.91
C THR A 3 -3.17 -1.96 -20.65
N ARG A 4 -4.05 -1.41 -19.82
CA ARG A 4 -4.07 -0.01 -19.36
C ARG A 4 -2.92 0.24 -18.36
N ASN A 5 -1.76 -0.33 -18.64
CA ASN A 5 -0.61 -0.29 -17.78
C ASN A 5 0.20 0.94 -18.12
N THR A 6 0.63 1.63 -17.08
CA THR A 6 1.66 2.65 -17.18
C THR A 6 2.90 2.03 -17.82
N VAL A 7 3.55 2.71 -18.77
CA VAL A 7 4.77 2.20 -19.41
C VAL A 7 5.89 3.18 -19.15
N VAL A 8 7.02 2.67 -18.68
CA VAL A 8 8.23 3.48 -18.45
C VAL A 8 9.38 2.84 -19.19
N LYS A 9 10.03 3.60 -20.06
CA LYS A 9 11.18 3.17 -20.83
C LYS A 9 12.28 4.21 -20.73
N VAL A 10 13.51 3.72 -20.58
CA VAL A 10 14.73 4.51 -20.72
C VAL A 10 15.43 4.01 -21.98
N PHE A 11 15.84 4.91 -22.86
CA PHE A 11 16.54 4.59 -24.10
C PHE A 11 17.45 5.74 -24.53
N ASP A 12 18.39 5.46 -25.42
CA ASP A 12 19.32 6.47 -25.92
C ASP A 12 18.59 7.51 -26.77
N ALA A 13 18.91 8.78 -26.54
CA ALA A 13 18.28 9.86 -27.26
C ALA A 13 18.64 9.82 -28.76
N PRO A 14 17.67 9.97 -29.68
CA PRO A 14 17.96 10.08 -31.10
C PRO A 14 18.94 11.22 -31.38
N ALA A 15 20.00 10.97 -32.17
CA ALA A 15 21.10 11.92 -32.38
C ALA A 15 20.63 13.29 -32.91
N ASN A 16 19.53 13.33 -33.66
CA ASN A 16 18.92 14.55 -34.19
C ASN A 16 18.17 15.38 -33.13
N LEU A 17 17.87 14.80 -31.97
CA LEU A 17 17.10 15.44 -30.91
C LEU A 17 17.96 15.93 -29.75
N VAL A 18 19.27 15.68 -29.72
CA VAL A 18 20.16 16.04 -28.59
C VAL A 18 21.43 16.75 -29.05
N GLN A 19 21.88 17.72 -28.24
CA GLN A 19 23.10 18.48 -28.51
C GLN A 19 24.38 17.76 -28.04
N LYS A 20 24.27 16.80 -27.12
CA LYS A 20 25.40 16.03 -26.56
C LYS A 20 25.23 14.54 -26.84
N SER A 21 26.30 13.89 -27.27
CA SER A 21 26.37 12.43 -27.41
C SER A 21 26.23 11.76 -26.03
N GLY A 22 25.47 10.67 -25.96
CA GLY A 22 25.18 9.94 -24.70
C GLY A 22 24.00 10.48 -23.90
N ALA A 23 23.21 11.41 -24.41
CA ALA A 23 21.99 11.83 -23.72
C ALA A 23 20.96 10.67 -23.68
N GLN A 24 20.24 10.53 -22.56
CA GLN A 24 19.20 9.51 -22.41
C GLN A 24 17.80 10.15 -22.38
N VAL A 25 16.83 9.40 -22.88
CA VAL A 25 15.42 9.75 -22.84
C VAL A 25 14.70 8.80 -21.91
N LEU A 26 13.93 9.36 -20.97
CA LEU A 26 12.93 8.62 -20.21
C LEU A 26 11.56 8.96 -20.76
N GLN A 27 10.85 7.96 -21.23
CA GLN A 27 9.47 8.09 -21.65
C GLN A 27 8.57 7.34 -20.67
N PHE A 28 7.59 8.08 -20.14
CA PHE A 28 6.56 7.57 -19.25
C PHE A 28 5.20 7.80 -19.91
N ALA A 29 4.38 6.77 -20.01
CA ALA A 29 3.03 6.85 -20.56
C ALA A 29 2.03 6.32 -19.54
N ALA A 30 1.03 7.12 -19.19
CA ALA A 30 -0.03 6.73 -18.27
C ALA A 30 -1.40 6.93 -18.91
N PHE A 31 -2.35 6.09 -18.51
CA PHE A 31 -3.74 6.27 -18.89
C PHE A 31 -4.44 7.14 -17.85
N ASP A 32 -5.02 8.27 -18.26
CA ASP A 32 -5.87 9.08 -17.40
C ASP A 32 -7.23 8.37 -17.24
N VAL A 33 -7.31 7.51 -16.22
CA VAL A 33 -8.51 6.72 -15.89
C VAL A 33 -9.71 7.62 -15.60
N ASP A 34 -9.46 8.80 -15.02
CA ASP A 34 -10.50 9.72 -14.58
C ASP A 34 -10.95 10.65 -15.73
N ARG A 35 -10.20 10.67 -16.86
CA ARG A 35 -10.39 11.58 -18.02
C ARG A 35 -10.55 13.04 -17.60
N THR A 36 -9.87 13.43 -16.52
CA THR A 36 -9.97 14.77 -15.95
C THR A 36 -8.94 15.72 -16.57
N GLY A 37 -8.04 15.23 -17.41
CA GLY A 37 -6.93 16.01 -17.97
C GLY A 37 -5.85 16.33 -16.94
N ARG A 38 -5.90 15.74 -15.74
CA ARG A 38 -4.87 15.93 -14.71
C ARG A 38 -3.62 15.15 -15.09
N ALA A 39 -2.66 15.86 -15.67
CA ALA A 39 -1.33 15.34 -15.86
C ALA A 39 -0.60 15.21 -14.50
N TYR A 40 0.07 14.08 -14.27
CA TYR A 40 0.91 13.77 -13.10
C TYR A 40 2.20 14.61 -12.99
N ILE A 41 2.16 15.88 -13.40
CA ILE A 41 3.36 16.73 -13.52
C ILE A 41 4.02 16.95 -12.16
N SER A 42 3.22 17.22 -11.11
CA SER A 42 3.71 17.37 -9.73
C SER A 42 4.42 16.09 -9.27
N GLU A 43 3.76 14.96 -9.46
CA GLU A 43 4.21 13.66 -9.00
C GLU A 43 5.51 13.22 -9.68
N ILE A 44 5.60 13.46 -10.99
CA ILE A 44 6.80 13.17 -11.78
C ILE A 44 7.96 14.08 -11.36
N ASN A 45 7.71 15.38 -11.16
CA ASN A 45 8.73 16.32 -10.69
C ASN A 45 9.27 15.97 -9.30
N GLU A 46 8.45 15.40 -8.44
CA GLU A 46 8.90 14.93 -7.13
C GLU A 46 9.76 13.69 -7.22
N CYS A 47 9.45 12.75 -8.14
CA CYS A 47 10.34 11.64 -8.44
C CYS A 47 11.71 12.11 -8.94
N PHE A 48 11.77 13.18 -9.73
CA PHE A 48 13.03 13.80 -10.17
C PHE A 48 13.83 14.31 -8.97
N ARG A 49 13.20 15.09 -8.08
CA ARG A 49 13.85 15.62 -6.88
C ARG A 49 14.34 14.51 -5.96
N SER A 50 13.55 13.46 -5.73
CA SER A 50 13.93 12.38 -4.81
C SER A 50 15.12 11.56 -5.29
N HIS A 51 15.38 11.55 -6.60
CA HIS A 51 16.53 10.88 -7.21
C HIS A 51 17.69 11.84 -7.50
N ASN A 52 17.53 13.13 -7.17
CA ASN A 52 18.48 14.19 -7.50
C ASN A 52 18.81 14.24 -9.01
N VAL A 53 17.81 14.01 -9.85
CA VAL A 53 17.92 14.03 -11.32
C VAL A 53 17.09 15.20 -11.85
N GLU A 54 17.60 15.93 -12.84
CA GLU A 54 16.87 17.03 -13.48
C GLU A 54 16.83 16.87 -15.00
N PRO A 55 15.64 16.87 -15.64
CA PRO A 55 15.54 16.84 -17.09
C PRO A 55 15.88 18.20 -17.70
N LYS A 56 16.65 18.21 -18.79
CA LYS A 56 16.90 19.42 -19.59
C LYS A 56 15.68 19.86 -20.38
N ARG A 57 14.87 18.90 -20.84
CA ARG A 57 13.62 19.14 -21.55
C ARG A 57 12.57 18.16 -21.06
N PHE A 58 11.37 18.67 -20.86
CA PHE A 58 10.22 17.92 -20.38
C PHE A 58 9.01 18.25 -21.24
N TYR A 59 8.53 17.25 -21.99
CA TYR A 59 7.36 17.36 -22.86
C TYR A 59 6.22 16.54 -22.32
N VAL A 60 5.01 17.09 -22.40
CA VAL A 60 3.77 16.43 -21.97
C VAL A 60 2.79 16.46 -23.13
N ASP A 61 2.47 15.30 -23.66
CA ASP A 61 1.54 15.14 -24.78
C ASP A 61 0.29 14.39 -24.30
N SER A 62 -0.88 14.99 -24.50
CA SER A 62 -2.17 14.39 -24.17
C SER A 62 -2.89 13.96 -25.44
N PHE A 63 -3.30 12.70 -25.51
CA PHE A 63 -3.96 12.11 -26.67
C PHE A 63 -5.46 11.95 -26.45
N ALA A 64 -6.25 12.06 -27.52
CA ALA A 64 -7.71 11.93 -27.48
C ALA A 64 -8.20 10.56 -26.95
N ASN A 65 -7.37 9.52 -26.98
CA ASN A 65 -7.67 8.22 -26.42
C ASN A 65 -7.50 8.13 -24.88
N GLY A 66 -7.13 9.24 -24.22
CA GLY A 66 -6.94 9.33 -22.77
C GLY A 66 -5.55 8.92 -22.28
N ILE A 67 -4.60 8.67 -23.20
CA ILE A 67 -3.20 8.45 -22.85
C ILE A 67 -2.51 9.81 -22.70
N VAL A 68 -1.73 9.98 -21.64
CA VAL A 68 -0.82 11.10 -21.47
C VAL A 68 0.60 10.55 -21.47
N THR A 69 1.46 11.08 -22.34
CA THR A 69 2.87 10.73 -22.41
C THR A 69 3.75 11.86 -21.94
N TYR A 70 4.82 11.50 -21.27
CA TYR A 70 5.79 12.38 -20.65
C TYR A 70 7.15 11.97 -21.19
N THR A 71 7.82 12.89 -21.88
CA THR A 71 9.11 12.64 -22.51
C THR A 71 10.15 13.56 -21.87
N CYS A 72 11.10 12.95 -21.18
CA CYS A 72 12.11 13.65 -20.37
C CYS A 72 13.48 13.40 -20.97
N PHE A 73 14.21 14.46 -21.32
CA PHE A 73 15.57 14.37 -21.85
C PHE A 73 16.56 14.71 -20.75
N PHE A 74 17.51 13.81 -20.52
CA PHE A 74 18.57 13.97 -19.52
C PHE A 74 19.93 14.20 -20.17
N ASP A 75 20.78 14.99 -19.51
CA ASP A 75 22.17 15.20 -19.90
C ASP A 75 22.97 13.89 -19.67
N PRO A 76 24.02 13.60 -20.44
CA PRO A 76 24.92 12.46 -20.21
C PRO A 76 25.44 12.27 -18.78
N THR A 77 25.38 13.31 -17.93
CA THR A 77 25.71 13.20 -16.51
C THR A 77 24.77 12.28 -15.73
N PHE A 78 23.54 12.08 -16.22
CA PHE A 78 22.55 11.18 -15.64
C PHE A 78 22.35 10.00 -16.57
N GLN A 79 23.03 8.88 -16.30
CA GLN A 79 22.97 7.65 -17.09
C GLN A 79 22.88 6.41 -16.21
N GLY A 80 22.39 5.30 -16.79
CA GLY A 80 22.45 3.98 -16.18
C GLY A 80 21.56 3.85 -14.94
N GLU A 81 22.15 3.40 -13.83
CA GLU A 81 21.42 3.00 -12.61
C GLU A 81 20.52 4.11 -12.03
N ALA A 82 20.94 5.38 -12.12
CA ALA A 82 20.16 6.50 -11.61
C ALA A 82 18.82 6.67 -12.34
N LEU A 83 18.84 6.56 -13.68
CA LEU A 83 17.63 6.66 -14.50
C LEU A 83 16.79 5.39 -14.43
N GLU A 84 17.40 4.24 -14.22
CA GLU A 84 16.66 3.00 -13.96
C GLU A 84 15.90 3.05 -12.63
N LYS A 85 16.52 3.55 -11.55
CA LYS A 85 15.86 3.78 -10.26
C LYS A 85 14.71 4.78 -10.36
N LEU A 86 14.94 5.89 -11.08
CA LEU A 86 13.88 6.85 -11.38
C LEU A 86 12.75 6.19 -12.17
N ALA A 87 13.06 5.41 -13.20
CA ALA A 87 12.07 4.71 -14.01
C ALA A 87 11.28 3.67 -13.20
N GLN A 88 11.90 3.02 -12.21
CA GLN A 88 11.21 2.13 -11.27
C GLN A 88 10.23 2.93 -10.41
N THR A 89 10.66 4.06 -9.84
CA THR A 89 9.79 4.91 -9.02
C THR A 89 8.61 5.47 -9.83
N LEU A 90 8.86 5.92 -11.06
CA LEU A 90 7.84 6.46 -11.94
C LEU A 90 6.74 5.44 -12.27
N ARG A 91 7.01 4.13 -12.26
CA ARG A 91 5.97 3.10 -12.49
C ARG A 91 4.86 3.16 -11.46
N TYR A 92 5.14 3.68 -10.27
CA TYR A 92 4.17 3.79 -9.19
C TYR A 92 3.46 5.15 -9.14
N VAL A 93 3.75 6.05 -10.08
CA VAL A 93 3.08 7.37 -10.15
C VAL A 93 1.56 7.21 -10.28
N SER A 94 1.11 6.18 -10.98
CA SER A 94 -0.31 5.85 -11.10
C SER A 94 -0.97 5.41 -9.79
N HIS A 95 -0.20 5.05 -8.77
CA HIS A 95 -0.73 4.68 -7.44
C HIS A 95 -0.76 5.88 -6.49
N PHE A 96 -0.13 7.00 -6.85
CA PHE A 96 -0.23 8.23 -6.07
C PHE A 96 -1.67 8.75 -6.09
N LYS A 97 -2.13 9.14 -4.90
CA LYS A 97 -3.44 9.74 -4.67
C LYS A 97 -3.26 10.96 -3.79
N HIS A 98 -3.79 12.10 -4.21
CA HIS A 98 -3.83 13.31 -3.38
C HIS A 98 -5.19 13.44 -2.69
N ASN A 99 -5.59 12.42 -1.94
CA ASN A 99 -6.79 12.53 -1.11
C ASN A 99 -6.45 13.38 0.12
N PRO A 100 -7.09 14.56 0.31
CA PRO A 100 -6.83 15.41 1.47
C PRO A 100 -7.07 14.65 2.77
N ARG A 101 -6.24 14.92 3.79
CA ARG A 101 -6.26 14.25 5.10
C ARG A 101 -6.03 12.72 5.08
N LYS A 102 -5.53 12.19 3.96
CA LYS A 102 -5.20 10.77 3.81
C LYS A 102 -3.84 10.63 3.15
N SER A 103 -3.79 10.06 1.95
CA SER A 103 -2.58 9.92 1.16
C SER A 103 -1.94 11.27 0.79
N GLY A 104 -2.68 12.38 0.87
CA GLY A 104 -2.10 13.73 0.77
C GLY A 104 -1.12 14.07 1.89
N LEU A 105 -1.33 13.60 3.12
CA LEU A 105 -0.42 13.86 4.25
C LEU A 105 0.92 13.15 4.06
N VAL A 106 0.88 11.90 3.59
CA VAL A 106 2.09 11.15 3.22
C VAL A 106 2.83 11.87 2.10
N TRP A 107 2.09 12.49 1.18
CA TRP A 107 2.68 13.25 0.09
C TRP A 107 3.36 14.54 0.53
N GLU A 108 2.81 15.25 1.52
CA GLU A 108 3.48 16.41 2.12
C GLU A 108 4.86 16.05 2.70
N LEU A 109 5.04 14.81 3.19
CA LEU A 109 6.36 14.34 3.64
C LEU A 109 7.33 14.12 2.47
N VAL A 110 6.84 13.66 1.31
CA VAL A 110 7.64 13.52 0.08
C VAL A 110 8.07 14.90 -0.42
N LEU A 111 7.13 15.84 -0.49
CA LEU A 111 7.37 17.23 -0.89
C LEU A 111 8.45 17.91 -0.05
N ASN A 112 8.49 17.59 1.24
CA ASN A 112 9.48 18.12 2.18
C ASN A 112 10.78 17.29 2.24
N ASN A 113 10.99 16.34 1.33
CA ASN A 113 12.15 15.43 1.28
C ASN A 113 12.37 14.63 2.58
N LYS A 114 11.32 14.37 3.37
CA LYS A 114 11.40 13.57 4.60
C LYS A 114 11.35 12.07 4.33
N ILE A 115 10.63 11.67 3.29
CA ILE A 115 10.51 10.27 2.86
C ILE A 115 10.64 10.16 1.33
N THR A 116 11.06 8.99 0.85
CA THR A 116 11.10 8.72 -0.60
C THR A 116 9.70 8.40 -1.14
N PRO A 117 9.46 8.56 -2.46
CA PRO A 117 8.18 8.17 -3.05
C PRO A 117 7.87 6.67 -2.88
N GLU A 118 8.89 5.80 -2.93
CA GLU A 118 8.76 4.37 -2.62
C GLU A 118 8.22 4.13 -1.21
N HIS A 119 8.78 4.85 -0.23
CA HIS A 119 8.31 4.78 1.16
C HIS A 119 6.86 5.29 1.26
N ALA A 120 6.48 6.34 0.55
CA ALA A 120 5.10 6.81 0.51
C ALA A 120 4.12 5.74 0.01
N ILE A 121 4.48 4.98 -1.02
CA ILE A 121 3.66 3.89 -1.56
C ILE A 121 3.55 2.75 -0.55
N PHE A 122 4.65 2.44 0.14
CA PHE A 122 4.63 1.50 1.25
C PHE A 122 3.63 1.93 2.32
N LEU A 123 3.67 3.19 2.79
CA LEU A 123 2.72 3.70 3.80
C LEU A 123 1.27 3.67 3.32
N ILE A 124 1.00 4.01 2.04
CA ILE A 124 -0.35 3.94 1.48
C ILE A 124 -0.88 2.51 1.47
N THR A 125 -0.03 1.54 1.11
CA THR A 125 -0.38 0.12 1.07
C THR A 125 -0.52 -0.44 2.48
N ALA A 126 0.39 -0.08 3.37
CA ALA A 126 0.39 -0.45 4.76
C ALA A 126 -0.82 0.10 5.51
N ALA A 127 -1.32 1.29 5.17
CA ALA A 127 -2.57 1.79 5.73
C ALA A 127 -3.77 0.87 5.42
N LYS A 128 -3.78 0.17 4.26
CA LYS A 128 -4.80 -0.85 3.95
C LYS A 128 -4.62 -2.10 4.78
N PHE A 129 -3.38 -2.53 4.96
CA PHE A 129 -3.04 -3.64 5.83
C PHE A 129 -3.47 -3.35 7.27
N ILE A 130 -2.99 -2.26 7.87
CA ILE A 130 -3.34 -1.83 9.23
C ILE A 130 -4.85 -1.75 9.38
N PHE A 131 -5.57 -1.07 8.50
CA PHE A 131 -7.03 -0.96 8.61
C PHE A 131 -7.75 -2.31 8.67
N SER A 132 -7.19 -3.35 8.02
CA SER A 132 -7.82 -4.66 7.92
C SER A 132 -7.39 -5.61 9.05
N PHE A 133 -6.12 -5.52 9.48
CA PHE A 133 -5.53 -6.42 10.47
C PHE A 133 -5.39 -5.81 11.87
N PHE A 134 -5.68 -4.51 12.04
CA PHE A 134 -5.66 -3.87 13.35
C PHE A 134 -6.57 -4.64 14.33
N PRO A 135 -6.06 -4.99 15.53
CA PRO A 135 -6.86 -5.68 16.53
C PRO A 135 -7.99 -4.76 16.95
N LYS A 136 -9.20 -5.09 16.49
CA LYS A 136 -10.40 -4.32 16.83
C LYS A 136 -10.87 -4.73 18.23
N GLU A 137 -10.50 -5.93 18.65
CA GLU A 137 -11.00 -6.66 19.82
C GLU A 137 -10.40 -6.11 21.11
N THR A 138 -11.29 -5.69 22.01
CA THR A 138 -10.92 -5.25 23.34
C THR A 138 -10.92 -6.44 24.30
N GLU A 139 -10.16 -6.34 25.39
CA GLU A 139 -10.09 -7.40 26.40
C GLU A 139 -11.47 -7.71 27.00
N GLU A 140 -12.33 -6.70 27.12
CA GLU A 140 -13.70 -6.84 27.62
C GLU A 140 -14.57 -7.66 26.66
N TYR A 141 -14.41 -7.49 25.35
CA TYR A 141 -15.10 -8.31 24.37
C TYR A 141 -14.64 -9.76 24.44
N LEU A 142 -13.34 -10.01 24.57
CA LEU A 142 -12.80 -11.36 24.67
C LEU A 142 -13.36 -12.07 25.92
N ALA A 143 -13.35 -11.39 27.08
CA ALA A 143 -13.92 -11.93 28.31
C ALA A 143 -15.42 -12.24 28.20
N LEU A 144 -16.20 -11.39 27.53
CA LEU A 144 -17.62 -11.63 27.30
C LEU A 144 -17.86 -12.74 26.27
N ALA A 145 -17.04 -12.84 25.23
CA ALA A 145 -17.13 -13.89 24.22
C ALA A 145 -16.82 -15.29 24.79
N ASP A 146 -15.93 -15.36 25.78
CA ASP A 146 -15.64 -16.56 26.57
C ASP A 146 -16.80 -16.89 27.51
N TYR A 147 -17.37 -15.88 28.18
CA TYR A 147 -18.53 -16.08 29.05
C TYR A 147 -19.75 -16.64 28.31
N PHE A 148 -20.00 -16.17 27.08
CA PHE A 148 -21.10 -16.66 26.23
C PHE A 148 -20.74 -17.88 25.37
N GLU A 149 -19.61 -18.56 25.61
CA GLU A 149 -19.22 -19.73 24.81
C GLU A 149 -20.28 -20.86 24.84
N SER A 150 -21.00 -20.98 25.96
CA SER A 150 -22.09 -21.96 26.14
C SER A 150 -23.44 -21.56 25.50
N ASP A 151 -23.59 -20.31 25.04
CA ASP A 151 -24.84 -19.79 24.44
C ASP A 151 -24.56 -19.19 23.05
N PRO A 152 -24.61 -20.00 21.97
CA PRO A 152 -24.26 -19.57 20.62
C PRO A 152 -25.09 -18.39 20.10
N SER A 153 -26.33 -18.23 20.57
CA SER A 153 -27.23 -17.16 20.12
C SER A 153 -26.76 -15.81 20.67
N LYS A 154 -26.51 -15.72 21.97
CA LYS A 154 -26.04 -14.47 22.61
C LYS A 154 -24.63 -14.10 22.17
N LYS A 155 -23.79 -15.10 21.90
CA LYS A 155 -22.47 -14.89 21.33
C LYS A 155 -22.54 -14.23 19.95
N SER A 156 -23.45 -14.68 19.08
CA SER A 156 -23.65 -14.08 17.75
C SER A 156 -24.15 -12.63 17.82
N GLU A 157 -25.03 -12.32 18.79
CA GLU A 157 -25.51 -10.94 19.04
C GLU A 157 -24.38 -10.03 19.55
N LEU A 158 -23.54 -10.53 20.48
CA LEU A 158 -22.37 -9.82 20.97
C LEU A 158 -21.37 -9.53 19.84
N ASP A 159 -21.06 -10.52 19.00
CA ASP A 159 -20.18 -10.36 17.84
C ASP A 159 -20.74 -9.32 16.85
N THR A 160 -22.06 -9.24 16.72
CA THR A 160 -22.73 -8.23 15.87
C THR A 160 -22.60 -6.82 16.48
N LEU A 161 -22.91 -6.66 17.77
CA LEU A 161 -22.77 -5.40 18.49
C LEU A 161 -21.33 -4.89 18.47
N PHE A 162 -20.38 -5.81 18.67
CA PHE A 162 -18.96 -5.51 18.66
C PHE A 162 -18.49 -5.06 17.28
N ARG A 163 -18.89 -5.75 16.20
CA ARG A 163 -18.62 -5.34 14.81
C ARG A 163 -19.15 -3.95 14.50
N ASP A 164 -20.38 -3.64 14.93
CA ASP A 164 -21.00 -2.33 14.69
C ASP A 164 -20.33 -1.20 15.48
N THR A 165 -19.89 -1.49 16.70
CA THR A 165 -19.19 -0.50 17.55
C THR A 165 -17.77 -0.23 17.05
N MET A 166 -17.03 -1.28 16.66
CA MET A 166 -15.64 -1.15 16.22
C MET A 166 -15.45 -0.68 14.78
N ALA A 167 -16.46 -0.83 13.91
CA ALA A 167 -16.45 -0.22 12.58
C ALA A 167 -16.24 1.31 12.63
N ASN A 168 -16.47 1.94 13.79
CA ASN A 168 -16.28 3.36 14.03
C ASN A 168 -14.96 3.70 14.76
N ALA A 169 -14.23 2.72 15.32
CA ALA A 169 -13.08 2.97 16.18
C ALA A 169 -11.78 3.31 15.41
N ILE A 170 -11.59 2.71 14.23
CA ILE A 170 -10.41 2.96 13.39
C ILE A 170 -10.80 3.55 12.04
N THR A 171 -10.20 4.70 11.69
CA THR A 171 -10.42 5.35 10.40
C THR A 171 -9.11 5.50 9.64
N TYR A 172 -9.20 5.53 8.30
CA TYR A 172 -8.02 5.80 7.48
C TYR A 172 -7.34 7.14 7.83
N GLU A 173 -8.12 8.16 8.17
CA GLU A 173 -7.58 9.48 8.55
C GLU A 173 -6.69 9.33 9.78
N ARG A 174 -7.17 8.65 10.83
CA ARG A 174 -6.38 8.39 12.04
C ARG A 174 -5.13 7.55 11.78
N ILE A 175 -5.20 6.56 10.88
CA ILE A 175 -4.03 5.76 10.50
C ILE A 175 -2.99 6.63 9.80
N TYR A 176 -3.40 7.46 8.83
CA TYR A 176 -2.46 8.34 8.13
C TYR A 176 -1.86 9.39 9.07
N ASP A 177 -2.63 9.95 10.00
CA ASP A 177 -2.11 10.86 11.02
C ASP A 177 -1.05 10.17 11.88
N ALA A 178 -1.33 8.97 12.40
CA ALA A 178 -0.38 8.22 13.23
C ALA A 178 0.91 7.85 12.46
N LEU A 179 0.80 7.44 11.20
CA LEU A 179 1.97 7.12 10.36
C LEU A 179 2.80 8.36 10.01
N THR A 180 2.15 9.50 9.75
CA THR A 180 2.84 10.72 9.31
C THR A 180 3.43 11.51 10.47
N SER A 181 2.77 11.55 11.62
CA SER A 181 3.32 12.14 12.85
C SER A 181 4.53 11.37 13.36
N ASN A 182 4.61 10.06 13.13
CA ASN A 182 5.70 9.19 13.58
C ASN A 182 6.56 8.68 12.40
N TYR A 183 6.72 9.48 11.34
CA TYR A 183 7.39 9.04 10.11
C TYR A 183 8.84 8.58 10.35
N GLU A 184 9.53 9.12 11.35
CA GLU A 184 10.90 8.74 11.71
C GLU A 184 11.01 7.28 12.14
N LEU A 185 9.98 6.75 12.82
CA LEU A 185 9.87 5.33 13.17
C LEU A 185 9.49 4.47 11.97
N THR A 186 8.78 5.03 10.98
CA THR A 186 8.40 4.28 9.77
C THR A 186 9.58 4.05 8.81
N LEU A 187 10.61 4.89 8.85
CA LEU A 187 11.83 4.73 8.03
C LEU A 187 12.53 3.37 8.27
N PRO A 188 12.93 3.01 9.51
CA PRO A 188 13.53 1.71 9.76
C PRO A 188 12.55 0.54 9.53
N MET A 189 11.24 0.74 9.74
CA MET A 189 10.23 -0.28 9.40
C MET A 189 10.17 -0.56 7.89
N PHE A 190 10.33 0.48 7.07
CA PHE A 190 10.43 0.33 5.62
C PHE A 190 11.74 -0.34 5.19
N ASP A 191 12.84 -0.08 5.89
CA ASP A 191 14.11 -0.79 5.65
C ASP A 191 13.99 -2.29 5.94
N ASP A 192 13.32 -2.67 7.03
CA ASP A 192 13.06 -4.07 7.33
C ASP A 192 12.12 -4.71 6.31
N PHE A 193 11.07 -4.00 5.89
CA PHE A 193 10.21 -4.45 4.79
C PHE A 193 11.01 -4.67 3.51
N LYS A 194 11.91 -3.76 3.13
CA LYS A 194 12.78 -3.92 1.95
C LYS A 194 13.63 -5.18 2.03
N LYS A 195 14.26 -5.45 3.18
CA LYS A 195 15.09 -6.65 3.37
C LYS A 195 14.27 -7.93 3.23
N VAL A 196 13.09 -7.99 3.84
CA VAL A 196 12.19 -9.15 3.73
C VAL A 196 11.67 -9.31 2.30
N ALA A 197 11.19 -8.24 1.69
CA ALA A 197 10.59 -8.25 0.35
C ALA A 197 11.57 -8.60 -0.77
N THR A 198 12.85 -8.28 -0.60
CA THR A 198 13.94 -8.64 -1.54
C THR A 198 14.54 -10.02 -1.26
N GLY A 199 14.16 -10.66 -0.15
CA GLY A 199 14.65 -11.97 0.25
C GLY A 199 16.03 -11.95 0.92
N LEU A 200 16.51 -10.77 1.35
CA LEU A 200 17.77 -10.65 2.10
C LEU A 200 17.66 -11.25 3.51
N CYS A 201 16.47 -11.24 4.11
CA CYS A 201 16.20 -11.88 5.39
C CYS A 201 14.85 -12.60 5.37
N LYS A 202 14.68 -13.53 6.32
CA LYS A 202 13.38 -14.16 6.58
C LYS A 202 12.43 -13.16 7.25
N PRO A 203 11.11 -13.31 7.10
CA PRO A 203 10.13 -12.48 7.79
C PRO A 203 10.34 -12.53 9.30
N PHE A 204 10.32 -11.38 9.96
CA PHE A 204 10.57 -11.26 11.40
C PHE A 204 9.83 -10.06 11.98
N TYR A 205 9.45 -10.18 13.26
CA TYR A 205 8.93 -9.07 14.04
C TYR A 205 10.09 -8.36 14.75
N ASN A 206 10.25 -7.05 14.52
CA ASN A 206 11.35 -6.28 15.10
C ASN A 206 10.98 -5.81 16.51
N GLU A 207 11.38 -6.58 17.52
CA GLU A 207 11.13 -6.28 18.94
C GLU A 207 11.82 -4.99 19.41
N GLU A 208 12.99 -4.65 18.86
CA GLU A 208 13.70 -3.41 19.21
C GLU A 208 12.93 -2.18 18.73
N LEU A 209 12.37 -2.23 17.52
CA LEU A 209 11.49 -1.17 17.01
C LEU A 209 10.18 -1.13 17.78
N ALA A 210 9.63 -2.28 18.18
CA ALA A 210 8.42 -2.32 19.01
C ALA A 210 8.64 -1.65 20.38
N ALA A 211 9.79 -1.89 21.03
CA ALA A 211 10.16 -1.23 22.27
C ALA A 211 10.37 0.29 22.09
N LYS A 212 11.01 0.72 21.00
CA LYS A 212 11.15 2.15 20.65
C LYS A 212 9.80 2.82 20.43
N VAL A 213 8.84 2.11 19.83
CA VAL A 213 7.47 2.60 19.66
C VAL A 213 6.81 2.83 21.03
N ASP A 214 6.98 1.92 21.99
CA ASP A 214 6.41 2.08 23.34
C ASP A 214 7.02 3.25 24.12
N ASP A 215 8.31 3.52 23.91
CA ASP A 215 9.02 4.60 24.59
C ASP A 215 8.71 5.99 23.99
N GLN A 216 8.69 6.09 22.66
CA GLN A 216 8.59 7.38 21.96
C GLN A 216 7.16 7.83 21.66
N VAL A 217 6.20 6.90 21.59
CA VAL A 217 4.83 7.20 21.15
C VAL A 217 3.91 7.35 22.35
N GLY A 218 3.63 8.59 22.73
CA GLY A 218 2.77 8.88 23.90
C GLY A 218 1.32 8.37 23.79
N SER A 219 0.81 8.18 22.56
CA SER A 219 -0.53 7.65 22.32
C SER A 219 -0.50 6.12 22.21
N ARG A 220 -1.13 5.43 23.17
CA ARG A 220 -1.31 3.96 23.12
C ARG A 220 -1.97 3.48 21.83
N PHE A 221 -2.86 4.29 21.25
CA PHE A 221 -3.54 3.95 20.00
C PHE A 221 -2.59 4.00 18.81
N ASP A 222 -1.72 5.02 18.75
CA ASP A 222 -0.77 5.20 17.65
C ASP A 222 0.36 4.16 17.77
N ALA A 223 0.77 3.83 18.99
CA ALA A 223 1.67 2.71 19.26
C ALA A 223 1.11 1.38 18.73
N LYS A 224 -0.18 1.09 18.97
CA LYS A 224 -0.86 -0.09 18.40
C LYS A 224 -0.88 -0.07 16.87
N ILE A 225 -1.09 1.09 16.24
CA ILE A 225 -1.03 1.24 14.77
C ILE A 225 0.36 0.86 14.24
N LEU A 226 1.41 1.39 14.86
CA LEU A 226 2.80 1.14 14.45
C LEU A 226 3.24 -0.30 14.73
N LYS A 227 2.79 -0.91 15.83
CA LYS A 227 2.99 -2.34 16.08
C LYS A 227 2.26 -3.22 15.07
N THR A 228 1.07 -2.81 14.63
CA THR A 228 0.37 -3.49 13.52
C THR A 228 1.15 -3.36 12.22
N LEU A 229 1.83 -2.23 11.98
CA LEU A 229 2.72 -2.09 10.84
C LEU A 229 3.90 -3.08 10.88
N LEU A 230 4.52 -3.30 12.05
CA LEU A 230 5.61 -4.28 12.21
C LEU A 230 5.18 -5.70 11.85
N LYS A 231 3.92 -6.08 12.12
CA LYS A 231 3.37 -7.39 11.71
C LYS A 231 3.39 -7.60 10.20
N LEU A 232 3.29 -6.53 9.40
CA LEU A 232 3.35 -6.64 7.94
C LEU A 232 4.63 -7.33 7.51
N SER A 233 5.79 -6.86 7.99
CA SER A 233 7.10 -7.46 7.67
C SER A 233 7.28 -8.84 8.32
N ALA A 234 6.70 -9.05 9.49
CA ALA A 234 6.81 -10.33 10.21
C ALA A 234 6.14 -11.50 9.50
N HIS A 235 5.04 -11.26 8.80
CA HIS A 235 4.27 -12.31 8.13
C HIS A 235 4.42 -12.29 6.60
N LEU A 236 5.21 -11.37 6.02
CA LEU A 236 5.32 -11.20 4.58
C LEU A 236 6.08 -12.35 3.92
N GLN A 237 5.39 -13.21 3.19
CA GLN A 237 6.01 -14.33 2.48
C GLN A 237 6.45 -13.94 1.06
N MET A 238 5.66 -13.13 0.36
CA MET A 238 5.96 -12.73 -1.02
C MET A 238 5.36 -11.36 -1.35
N THR A 239 6.01 -10.59 -2.22
CA THR A 239 5.45 -9.35 -2.76
C THR A 239 5.94 -9.06 -4.17
N ASN A 240 5.14 -8.32 -4.94
CA ASN A 240 5.56 -7.77 -6.23
C ASN A 240 6.10 -6.33 -6.13
N PHE A 241 6.21 -5.77 -4.92
CA PHE A 241 6.57 -4.37 -4.68
C PHE A 241 7.89 -3.93 -5.35
N PHE A 242 8.88 -4.82 -5.49
CA PHE A 242 10.17 -4.51 -6.12
C PHE A 242 10.37 -5.23 -7.47
N LYS A 243 9.31 -5.85 -8.02
CA LYS A 243 9.45 -6.59 -9.28
C LYS A 243 9.55 -5.62 -10.46
N ALA A 244 10.51 -5.89 -11.34
CA ALA A 244 10.65 -5.16 -12.59
C ALA A 244 9.43 -5.39 -13.49
N GLY A 245 8.51 -4.43 -13.49
CA GLY A 245 7.35 -4.37 -14.39
C GLY A 245 6.38 -3.30 -13.91
N THR A 246 5.39 -2.94 -14.71
CA THR A 246 4.29 -2.09 -14.21
C THR A 246 3.23 -2.98 -13.63
N ALA A 247 3.28 -3.21 -12.32
CA ALA A 247 2.18 -3.88 -11.65
C ALA A 247 0.99 -2.93 -11.55
N SER A 248 -0.15 -3.28 -12.18
CA SER A 248 -1.40 -2.52 -12.06
C SER A 248 -1.89 -2.42 -10.60
N ALA A 249 -1.41 -3.31 -9.74
CA ALA A 249 -1.67 -3.38 -8.31
C ALA A 249 -0.47 -3.99 -7.55
N ILE A 250 -0.30 -3.56 -6.30
CA ILE A 250 0.66 -4.15 -5.36
C ILE A 250 -0.03 -5.35 -4.71
N ALA A 251 0.64 -6.49 -4.70
CA ALA A 251 0.16 -7.72 -4.10
C ALA A 251 1.17 -8.22 -3.07
N MET A 252 0.69 -8.49 -1.86
CA MET A 252 1.46 -9.04 -0.75
C MET A 252 0.79 -10.32 -0.27
N ARG A 253 1.58 -11.39 -0.16
CA ARG A 253 1.18 -12.67 0.42
C ARG A 253 1.72 -12.76 1.84
N PHE A 254 0.83 -13.07 2.77
CA PHE A 254 1.15 -13.35 4.16
C PHE A 254 0.93 -14.84 4.46
N ASP A 255 1.65 -15.35 5.46
CA ASP A 255 1.25 -16.60 6.11
C ASP A 255 -0.05 -16.40 6.92
N GLY A 256 -0.68 -17.51 7.33
CA GLY A 256 -1.92 -17.45 8.08
C GLY A 256 -1.81 -16.93 9.50
N GLU A 257 -0.61 -16.99 10.09
CA GLU A 257 -0.37 -16.55 11.47
C GLU A 257 -0.55 -15.02 11.61
N VAL A 258 -0.65 -14.29 10.50
CA VAL A 258 -1.07 -12.88 10.48
C VAL A 258 -2.47 -12.65 11.10
N LEU A 259 -3.27 -13.72 11.23
CA LEU A 259 -4.58 -13.72 11.90
C LEU A 259 -4.57 -14.44 13.26
N ALA A 260 -3.41 -14.85 13.77
CA ALA A 260 -3.34 -15.68 14.98
C ALA A 260 -3.82 -14.96 16.24
N ASP A 261 -3.63 -13.65 16.32
CA ASP A 261 -4.08 -12.81 17.44
C ASP A 261 -5.56 -12.40 17.33
N ARG A 262 -6.23 -12.78 16.25
CA ARG A 262 -7.66 -12.52 16.09
C ARG A 262 -8.49 -13.58 16.84
N PRO A 263 -9.68 -13.22 17.35
CA PRO A 263 -10.51 -14.17 18.09
C PRO A 263 -10.86 -15.37 17.23
N ARG A 264 -10.73 -16.56 17.81
CA ARG A 264 -11.13 -17.83 17.17
C ARG A 264 -12.62 -17.92 16.88
N THR A 265 -13.43 -17.08 17.51
CA THR A 265 -14.87 -16.99 17.24
C THR A 265 -15.14 -16.43 15.84
N LEU A 266 -14.35 -15.45 15.41
CA LEU A 266 -14.44 -14.84 14.08
C LEU A 266 -13.54 -15.56 13.06
N PHE A 267 -12.38 -16.06 13.51
CA PHE A 267 -11.38 -16.74 12.67
C PHE A 267 -11.08 -18.13 13.23
N SER A 268 -12.03 -19.05 13.06
CA SER A 268 -12.00 -20.40 13.64
C SER A 268 -10.81 -21.25 13.20
N ARG A 269 -10.34 -21.04 11.97
CA ARG A 269 -9.23 -21.77 11.37
C ARG A 269 -8.15 -20.84 10.84
N ILE A 270 -6.88 -21.15 11.11
CA ILE A 270 -5.76 -20.40 10.52
C ILE A 270 -5.71 -20.73 9.02
N PRO A 271 -5.75 -19.73 8.11
CA PRO A 271 -5.60 -20.00 6.69
C PRO A 271 -4.17 -20.43 6.36
N TYR A 272 -3.98 -21.11 5.23
CA TYR A 272 -2.64 -21.40 4.72
C TYR A 272 -1.93 -20.13 4.22
N ALA A 273 -2.68 -19.22 3.57
CA ALA A 273 -2.14 -17.96 3.09
C ALA A 273 -3.22 -16.88 2.97
N VAL A 274 -2.82 -15.62 3.19
CA VAL A 274 -3.67 -14.45 2.98
C VAL A 274 -2.99 -13.51 1.99
N TYR A 275 -3.66 -13.17 0.90
CA TYR A 275 -3.16 -12.20 -0.07
C TYR A 275 -3.91 -10.89 0.12
N LEU A 276 -3.18 -9.78 0.22
CA LEU A 276 -3.70 -8.43 0.10
C LEU A 276 -3.29 -7.86 -1.26
N VAL A 277 -4.27 -7.42 -2.05
CA VAL A 277 -4.03 -6.78 -3.34
C VAL A 277 -4.55 -5.34 -3.28
N VAL A 278 -3.68 -4.36 -3.53
CA VAL A 278 -3.98 -2.92 -3.50
C VAL A 278 -3.69 -2.31 -4.87
N GLY A 279 -4.74 -1.92 -5.57
CA GLY A 279 -4.64 -1.19 -6.84
C GLY A 279 -4.92 0.30 -6.69
N ARG A 280 -4.94 1.02 -7.83
CA ARG A 280 -5.29 2.45 -7.83
C ARG A 280 -6.67 2.69 -7.25
N SER A 281 -7.74 2.01 -7.66
CA SER A 281 -9.10 2.34 -7.18
C SER A 281 -9.81 1.19 -6.46
N PHE A 282 -9.08 0.13 -6.14
CA PHE A 282 -9.61 -1.04 -5.44
C PHE A 282 -8.57 -1.59 -4.49
N TYR A 283 -9.02 -2.36 -3.51
CA TYR A 283 -8.18 -3.33 -2.82
C TYR A 283 -9.05 -4.53 -2.46
N GLY A 284 -8.44 -5.67 -2.22
CA GLY A 284 -9.16 -6.90 -1.91
C GLY A 284 -8.26 -7.97 -1.32
N PHE A 285 -8.92 -9.04 -0.90
CA PHE A 285 -8.28 -10.21 -0.30
C PHE A 285 -8.46 -11.46 -1.16
N HIS A 286 -7.51 -12.36 -1.05
CA HIS A 286 -7.66 -13.75 -1.46
C HIS A 286 -7.13 -14.60 -0.30
N ILE A 287 -8.01 -15.33 0.36
CA ILE A 287 -7.68 -16.23 1.47
C ILE A 287 -7.64 -17.67 0.95
N ARG A 288 -6.66 -18.44 1.41
CA ARG A 288 -6.53 -19.86 1.08
C ARG A 288 -6.44 -20.68 2.36
N PHE A 289 -7.26 -21.71 2.50
CA PHE A 289 -7.14 -22.69 3.60
C PHE A 289 -6.28 -23.91 3.25
N THR A 290 -5.93 -24.06 1.98
CA THR A 290 -5.05 -25.12 1.46
C THR A 290 -3.96 -24.50 0.58
N GLU A 291 -2.89 -25.24 0.33
CA GLU A 291 -1.81 -24.81 -0.57
C GLU A 291 -2.33 -24.52 -1.98
N ILE A 292 -3.13 -25.45 -2.50
CA ILE A 292 -3.84 -25.33 -3.76
C ILE A 292 -5.31 -25.06 -3.44
N ALA A 293 -5.72 -23.80 -3.57
CA ALA A 293 -7.11 -23.37 -3.42
C ALA A 293 -7.68 -22.96 -4.78
N ARG A 294 -8.94 -23.31 -5.04
CA ARG A 294 -9.72 -22.87 -6.21
C ARG A 294 -10.94 -22.13 -5.70
N GLY A 295 -11.21 -20.96 -6.25
CA GLY A 295 -12.33 -20.11 -5.82
C GLY A 295 -12.70 -19.08 -6.87
N GLY A 296 -13.87 -18.47 -6.70
CA GLY A 296 -14.33 -17.37 -7.55
C GLY A 296 -13.78 -16.01 -7.11
N ILE A 297 -13.96 -15.00 -7.96
CA ILE A 297 -13.68 -13.58 -7.62
C ILE A 297 -15.01 -12.88 -7.40
N ARG A 298 -15.15 -12.18 -6.28
CA ARG A 298 -16.33 -11.34 -5.99
C ARG A 298 -15.95 -9.86 -6.05
N LEU A 299 -16.72 -9.10 -6.83
CA LEU A 299 -16.59 -7.64 -6.93
C LEU A 299 -17.72 -6.97 -6.15
N ILE A 300 -17.39 -6.08 -5.23
CA ILE A 300 -18.37 -5.30 -4.47
C ILE A 300 -18.36 -3.86 -4.98
N LEU A 301 -19.42 -3.48 -5.70
CA LEU A 301 -19.60 -2.10 -6.19
C LEU A 301 -20.29 -1.27 -5.12
N SER A 302 -19.65 -0.19 -4.69
CA SER A 302 -20.18 0.72 -3.68
C SER A 302 -20.81 1.94 -4.34
N ARG A 303 -22.12 2.15 -4.12
CA ARG A 303 -22.87 3.26 -4.74
C ARG A 303 -22.46 4.64 -4.24
N ASN A 304 -22.00 4.73 -2.99
CA ASN A 304 -21.57 5.98 -2.36
C ASN A 304 -20.44 5.73 -1.35
N ARG A 305 -19.85 6.83 -0.83
CA ARG A 305 -18.71 6.78 0.10
C ARG A 305 -19.04 6.14 1.44
N GLN A 306 -20.28 6.23 1.93
CA GLN A 306 -20.70 5.60 3.19
C GLN A 306 -20.77 4.09 3.05
N VAL A 307 -21.43 3.60 2.00
CA VAL A 307 -21.49 2.18 1.64
C VAL A 307 -20.09 1.62 1.40
N TYR A 308 -19.22 2.39 0.72
CA TYR A 308 -17.82 2.03 0.53
C TYR A 308 -17.09 1.82 1.87
N LYS A 309 -17.23 2.76 2.82
CA LYS A 309 -16.60 2.62 4.15
C LYS A 309 -17.08 1.37 4.88
N LYS A 310 -18.40 1.09 4.85
CA LYS A 310 -18.98 -0.11 5.48
C LYS A 310 -18.43 -1.39 4.86
N ASN A 311 -18.46 -1.49 3.54
CA ASN A 311 -17.94 -2.65 2.81
C ASN A 311 -16.44 -2.85 3.06
N CYS A 312 -15.66 -1.77 3.14
CA CYS A 312 -14.23 -1.84 3.46
C CYS A 312 -13.97 -2.38 4.87
N ALA A 313 -14.78 -1.98 5.85
CA ALA A 313 -14.60 -2.36 7.25
C ALA A 313 -14.76 -3.88 7.47
N THR A 314 -15.64 -4.51 6.70
CA THR A 314 -15.97 -5.95 6.82
C THR A 314 -15.34 -6.83 5.74
N LEU A 315 -14.53 -6.27 4.84
CA LEU A 315 -14.07 -6.95 3.62
C LEU A 315 -13.27 -8.22 3.92
N LEU A 316 -12.39 -8.17 4.93
CA LEU A 316 -11.55 -9.31 5.32
C LEU A 316 -12.41 -10.43 5.92
N GLU A 317 -13.30 -10.08 6.85
CA GLU A 317 -14.19 -11.02 7.54
C GLU A 317 -15.16 -11.67 6.53
N GLU A 318 -15.71 -10.89 5.60
CA GLU A 318 -16.57 -11.40 4.53
C GLU A 318 -15.80 -12.34 3.59
N ASN A 319 -14.56 -12.01 3.20
CA ASN A 319 -13.77 -12.90 2.35
C ASN A 319 -13.40 -14.20 3.07
N TYR A 320 -13.09 -14.13 4.37
CA TYR A 320 -12.75 -15.29 5.18
C TYR A 320 -13.92 -16.27 5.30
N ASN A 321 -15.13 -15.76 5.57
CA ASN A 321 -16.34 -16.59 5.70
C ASN A 321 -16.78 -17.25 4.38
N LEU A 322 -16.29 -16.77 3.24
CA LEU A 322 -16.58 -17.33 1.91
C LEU A 322 -15.50 -18.28 1.38
N ALA A 323 -14.31 -18.26 1.98
CA ALA A 323 -13.13 -19.03 1.55
C ALA A 323 -13.12 -20.43 2.16
#